data_AF-A0A165WWZ3-F1
#
_entry.id   AF-A0A165WWZ3-F1
#
_cell.length_a   1.000
_cell.length_b   1.000
_cell.length_c   1.000
_cell.angle_alpha   90.00
_cell.angle_beta   90.00
_cell.angle_gamma   90.00
#
_symmetry.space_group_name_H-M   'P 1'
#
loop_
_entity.id
_entity.type
_entity.pdbx_description
1 polymer ?
#
loop_
_entity_poly.entity_id
_entity_poly.type
_entity_poly.pdbx_seq_one_letter_code
_entity_poly.pdbx_strand_id
1 'polypeptide(L)'
;MEPQVAADRVSDRFSRADSDINFRSRDGIIFKVHSANLKAASEGFSPPEGTSSQDDIVSLTEDGETLELLFQYIYPQRHPDPKDIDFKLLAKLAEAAEKYQVYTAMLICHVRMGDVYADHPFEVMMYAMTHGYADLMDKSERVALEVSQTLAFESFPPQVYIAWTRYYAQWMDLVAHLLKHIGRGNEHTHQHGAQKWFISFVGQLDRPVSILKLDQIFEQAIIDSRSFSPYQDPSCSTCKGWIVNWRDNEMRNEI
;
A
#
# COMPACT_ATOMS: atom_id res chain seq x y z
N MET A 1 37.47 15.77 -0.60
CA MET A 1 37.22 15.68 0.86
C MET A 1 36.67 14.30 1.12
N GLU A 2 37.46 13.41 1.71
CA GLU A 2 36.93 12.17 2.27
C GLU A 2 35.93 12.52 3.39
N PRO A 3 34.79 11.81 3.50
CA PRO A 3 33.88 11.99 4.63
C PRO A 3 34.61 11.57 5.90
N GLN A 4 34.72 12.48 6.86
CA GLN A 4 35.22 12.20 8.19
C GLN A 4 34.22 11.25 8.85
N VAL A 5 34.59 9.97 9.01
CA VAL A 5 33.73 8.96 9.65
C VAL A 5 33.53 9.39 11.10
N ALA A 6 32.31 9.81 11.43
CA ALA A 6 31.93 10.11 12.80
C ALA A 6 32.19 8.88 13.68
N ALA A 7 32.77 9.08 14.86
CA ALA A 7 33.05 7.97 15.77
C ALA A 7 31.74 7.29 16.19
N ASP A 8 31.75 5.96 16.27
CA ASP A 8 30.59 5.18 16.71
C ASP A 8 30.16 5.62 18.12
N ARG A 9 28.84 5.75 18.34
CA ARG A 9 28.24 6.17 19.61
C ARG A 9 27.38 5.05 20.18
N VAL A 10 27.43 4.79 21.48
CA VAL A 10 26.54 3.81 22.13
C VAL A 10 25.16 4.45 22.39
N SER A 11 24.06 3.73 22.14
CA SER A 11 22.70 4.15 22.48
C SER A 11 22.56 4.38 23.99
N ASP A 12 21.98 5.49 24.39
CA ASP A 12 21.80 5.82 25.80
C ASP A 12 20.84 4.82 26.49
N ARG A 13 19.84 4.31 25.76
CA ARG A 13 18.84 3.36 26.27
C ARG A 13 19.32 1.92 26.26
N PHE A 14 20.05 1.53 25.20
CA PHE A 14 20.51 0.16 24.98
C PHE A 14 22.03 0.08 25.19
N SER A 15 22.46 0.23 26.45
CA SER A 15 23.87 0.30 26.86
C SER A 15 24.21 -0.56 28.08
N ARG A 16 23.29 -1.42 28.54
CA ARG A 16 23.48 -2.16 29.80
C ARG A 16 24.65 -3.13 29.72
N ALA A 17 25.39 -3.23 30.83
CA ALA A 17 26.60 -4.05 30.94
C ALA A 17 26.35 -5.57 30.87
N ASP A 18 25.11 -6.03 31.16
CA ASP A 18 24.69 -7.43 31.10
C ASP A 18 24.19 -7.87 29.71
N SER A 19 24.27 -6.99 28.71
CA SER A 19 23.95 -7.31 27.32
C SER A 19 24.95 -8.29 26.73
N ASP A 20 24.47 -9.22 25.90
CA ASP A 20 25.26 -10.34 25.34
C ASP A 20 25.40 -10.27 23.81
N ILE A 21 24.81 -9.26 23.17
CA ILE A 21 24.93 -9.02 21.73
C ILE A 21 24.99 -7.51 21.42
N ASN A 22 25.79 -7.14 20.42
CA ASN A 22 25.97 -5.76 19.97
C ASN A 22 25.55 -5.62 18.51
N PHE A 23 24.66 -4.68 18.22
CA PHE A 23 24.32 -4.27 16.85
C PHE A 23 24.85 -2.87 16.55
N ARG A 24 25.26 -2.61 15.31
CA ARG A 24 25.60 -1.28 14.82
C ARG A 24 24.63 -0.86 13.73
N SER A 25 24.00 0.30 13.88
CA SER A 25 23.17 0.92 12.85
C SER A 25 24.00 1.42 11.66
N ARG A 26 23.33 1.77 10.56
CA ARG A 26 23.97 2.35 9.38
C ARG A 26 24.69 3.68 9.65
N ASP A 27 24.18 4.44 10.61
CA ASP A 27 24.69 5.76 11.03
C ASP A 27 25.62 5.70 12.26
N GLY A 28 26.12 4.51 12.62
CA GLY A 28 27.20 4.36 13.61
C GLY A 28 26.74 4.32 15.07
N ILE A 29 25.47 4.02 15.34
CA ILE A 29 24.97 3.84 16.72
C ILE A 29 25.08 2.37 17.11
N ILE A 30 25.73 2.10 18.24
CA ILE A 30 25.91 0.77 18.83
C ILE A 30 24.80 0.52 19.85
N PHE A 31 24.06 -0.57 19.66
CA PHE A 31 23.01 -1.05 20.54
C PHE A 31 23.50 -2.31 21.26
N LYS A 32 23.61 -2.23 22.59
CA LYS A 32 23.88 -3.38 23.45
C LYS A 32 22.55 -3.96 23.90
N VAL A 33 22.20 -5.13 23.38
CA VAL A 33 20.90 -5.76 23.63
C VAL A 33 21.05 -7.20 24.14
N HIS A 34 19.93 -7.81 24.52
CA HIS A 34 19.88 -9.13 25.14
C HIS A 34 19.29 -10.14 24.15
N SER A 35 20.06 -11.17 23.81
CA SER A 35 19.68 -12.22 22.88
C SER A 35 18.40 -12.96 23.32
N ALA A 36 18.17 -13.08 24.62
CA ALA A 36 16.96 -13.66 25.19
C ALA A 36 15.68 -12.92 24.76
N ASN A 37 15.70 -11.59 24.71
CA ASN A 37 14.54 -10.81 24.29
C ASN A 37 14.32 -10.91 22.78
N LEU A 38 15.41 -10.89 22.00
CA LEU A 38 15.35 -11.06 20.54
C LEU A 38 14.73 -12.41 20.19
N LYS A 39 15.21 -13.50 20.79
CA LYS A 39 14.69 -14.87 20.56
C LYS A 39 13.22 -15.02 20.97
N ALA A 40 12.77 -14.27 21.96
CA ALA A 40 11.39 -14.33 22.43
C ALA A 40 10.41 -13.53 21.55
N ALA A 41 10.87 -12.44 20.92
CA ALA A 41 10.02 -11.46 20.24
C ALA A 41 10.21 -11.39 18.72
N SER A 42 11.21 -12.08 18.17
CA SER A 42 11.58 -11.99 16.75
C SER A 42 12.20 -13.27 16.20
N GLU A 43 12.09 -13.49 14.90
CA GLU A 43 12.80 -14.58 14.20
C GLU A 43 14.05 -14.10 13.45
N GLY A 44 14.06 -12.87 12.95
CA GLY A 44 15.09 -12.37 12.03
C GLY A 44 16.41 -11.93 12.68
N PHE A 45 16.50 -11.94 14.01
CA PHE A 45 17.72 -11.58 14.75
C PHE A 45 18.55 -12.79 15.20
N SER A 46 18.18 -14.01 14.82
CA SER A 46 18.94 -15.21 15.16
C SER A 46 20.29 -15.21 14.42
N PRO A 47 21.44 -15.14 15.11
CA PRO A 47 22.74 -15.27 14.45
C PRO A 47 22.87 -16.69 13.86
N PRO A 48 23.53 -16.86 12.70
CA PRO A 48 23.93 -18.19 12.22
C PRO A 48 24.75 -18.91 13.30
N GLU A 49 24.45 -20.18 13.57
CA GLU A 49 25.14 -20.95 14.61
C GLU A 49 26.67 -20.86 14.46
N GLY A 50 27.36 -20.49 15.54
CA GLY A 50 28.83 -20.42 15.59
C GLY A 50 29.48 -19.07 15.24
N THR A 51 28.70 -17.98 15.05
CA THR A 51 29.23 -16.67 14.62
C THR A 51 29.25 -15.57 15.69
N SER A 52 29.02 -15.87 16.96
CA SER A 52 28.89 -14.82 18.00
C SER A 52 29.89 -15.01 19.15
N SER A 53 30.93 -14.19 19.19
CA SER A 53 31.60 -13.82 20.43
C SER A 53 30.93 -12.58 21.04
N GLN A 54 31.03 -12.37 22.36
CA GLN A 54 30.46 -11.19 23.04
C GLN A 54 31.00 -9.85 22.51
N ASP A 55 32.15 -9.86 21.83
CA ASP A 55 32.81 -8.68 21.27
C ASP A 55 32.44 -8.41 19.80
N ASP A 56 31.71 -9.33 19.14
CA ASP A 56 31.32 -9.13 17.75
C ASP A 56 30.18 -8.11 17.62
N ILE A 57 30.40 -7.09 16.79
CA ILE A 57 29.41 -6.07 16.47
C ILE A 57 28.79 -6.39 15.11
N VAL A 58 27.50 -6.70 15.10
CA VAL A 58 26.75 -7.01 13.87
C VAL A 58 26.23 -5.72 13.26
N SER A 59 26.67 -5.39 12.04
CA SER A 59 26.17 -4.20 11.32
C SER A 59 24.81 -4.47 10.67
N LEU A 60 23.85 -3.58 10.90
CA LEU A 60 22.50 -3.59 10.32
C LEU A 60 22.35 -2.45 9.30
N THR A 61 21.34 -2.53 8.43
CA THR A 61 21.16 -1.57 7.33
C THR A 61 20.29 -0.36 7.70
N GLU A 62 19.60 -0.46 8.83
CA GLU A 62 18.67 0.53 9.37
C GLU A 62 19.44 1.60 10.14
N ASP A 63 18.90 2.82 10.15
CA ASP A 63 19.44 3.91 10.98
C ASP A 63 19.11 3.69 12.47
N GLY A 64 19.84 4.41 13.33
CA GLY A 64 19.72 4.21 14.77
C GLY A 64 18.36 4.62 15.31
N GLU A 65 17.69 5.62 14.74
CA GLU A 65 16.34 6.01 15.16
C GLU A 65 15.33 4.86 14.94
N THR A 66 15.40 4.22 13.77
CA THR A 66 14.57 3.06 13.45
C THR A 66 14.84 1.87 14.38
N LEU A 67 16.12 1.56 14.62
CA LEU A 67 16.52 0.43 15.49
C LEU A 67 16.21 0.68 16.97
N GLU A 68 16.42 1.91 17.46
CA GLU A 68 16.05 2.33 18.81
C GLU A 68 14.55 2.09 19.04
N LEU A 69 13.71 2.43 18.07
CA LEU A 69 12.27 2.20 18.15
C LEU A 69 11.90 0.71 18.05
N LEU A 70 12.51 -0.02 17.12
CA LEU A 70 12.29 -1.46 16.95
C LEU A 70 12.65 -2.25 18.22
N PHE A 71 13.81 -1.98 18.82
CA PHE A 71 14.23 -2.64 20.06
C PHE A 71 13.33 -2.27 21.24
N GLN A 72 12.72 -1.08 21.23
CA GLN A 72 11.74 -0.74 22.26
C GLN A 72 10.48 -1.61 22.23
N TYR A 73 10.08 -2.14 21.06
CA TYR A 73 8.98 -3.10 20.91
C TYR A 73 9.38 -4.56 21.21
N ILE A 74 10.68 -4.85 21.30
CA ILE A 74 11.21 -6.18 21.68
C ILE A 74 11.32 -6.33 23.20
N TYR A 75 11.65 -5.24 23.89
CA TYR A 75 11.91 -5.29 25.33
C TYR A 75 10.62 -5.30 26.17
N PRO A 76 10.62 -5.98 27.33
CA PRO A 76 9.49 -5.99 28.25
C PRO A 76 9.36 -4.66 28.99
N GLN A 77 8.81 -3.67 28.29
CA GLN A 77 8.60 -2.31 28.78
C GLN A 77 7.30 -1.74 28.23
N ARG A 78 6.94 -0.54 28.67
CA ARG A 78 5.84 0.19 28.04
C ARG A 78 6.29 0.62 26.64
N HIS A 79 5.57 0.15 25.62
CA HIS A 79 5.87 0.51 24.24
C HIS A 79 5.55 1.99 23.96
N PRO A 80 6.31 2.64 23.07
CA PRO A 80 5.98 3.95 22.53
C PRO A 80 4.56 3.98 21.96
N ASP A 81 3.86 5.11 22.07
CA ASP A 81 2.55 5.26 21.44
C ASP A 81 2.73 5.35 19.92
N PRO A 82 2.09 4.48 19.12
CA PRO A 82 2.20 4.51 17.67
C PRO A 82 1.72 5.81 17.02
N LYS A 83 0.91 6.60 17.73
CA LYS A 83 0.39 7.89 17.27
C LYS A 83 1.41 9.02 17.35
N ASP A 84 2.41 8.89 18.22
CA ASP A 84 3.47 9.87 18.41
C ASP A 84 4.60 9.70 17.38
N ILE A 85 4.56 8.63 16.58
CA ILE A 85 5.54 8.34 15.53
C ILE A 85 5.08 9.03 14.24
N ASP A 86 5.95 9.87 13.65
CA ASP A 86 5.68 10.46 12.35
C ASP A 86 5.70 9.41 11.23
N PHE A 87 5.04 9.70 10.13
CA PHE A 87 4.85 8.70 9.07
C PHE A 87 6.17 8.19 8.46
N LYS A 88 7.20 9.03 8.35
CA LYS A 88 8.47 8.64 7.73
C LYS A 88 9.20 7.63 8.62
N LEU A 89 9.20 7.85 9.93
CA LEU A 89 9.76 6.90 10.88
C LEU A 89 8.91 5.63 10.98
N LEU A 90 7.57 5.75 10.95
CA LEU A 90 6.65 4.61 10.92
C LEU A 90 6.93 3.69 9.72
N ALA A 91 7.09 4.24 8.52
CA ALA A 91 7.36 3.46 7.32
C ALA A 91 8.68 2.68 7.42
N LYS A 92 9.74 3.31 7.95
CA LYS A 92 11.01 2.62 8.21
C LYS A 92 10.88 1.53 9.28
N LEU A 93 10.15 1.82 10.36
CA LEU A 93 9.88 0.85 11.42
C LEU A 93 9.11 -0.35 10.88
N ALA A 94 8.10 -0.13 10.04
CA ALA A 94 7.31 -1.18 9.42
C ALA A 94 8.18 -2.12 8.58
N GLU A 95 9.01 -1.58 7.68
CA GLU A 95 9.95 -2.39 6.89
C GLU A 95 10.95 -3.16 7.75
N ALA A 96 11.49 -2.52 8.80
CA ALA A 96 12.39 -3.20 9.73
C ALA A 96 11.68 -4.29 10.54
N ALA A 97 10.45 -4.05 10.98
CA ALA A 97 9.64 -5.02 11.72
C ALA A 97 9.35 -6.26 10.88
N GLU A 98 9.01 -6.09 9.60
CA GLU A 98 8.82 -7.19 8.65
C GLU A 98 10.13 -7.94 8.39
N LYS A 99 11.21 -7.22 8.09
CA LYS A 99 12.53 -7.80 7.81
C LYS A 99 13.04 -8.66 8.97
N TYR A 100 12.88 -8.17 10.19
CA TYR A 100 13.35 -8.87 11.38
C TYR A 100 12.27 -9.74 12.04
N GLN A 101 11.06 -9.78 11.47
CA GLN A 101 9.92 -10.52 12.00
C GLN A 101 9.64 -10.19 13.48
N VAL A 102 9.64 -8.89 13.83
CA VAL A 102 9.32 -8.42 15.19
C VAL A 102 7.80 -8.31 15.32
N TYR A 103 7.16 -9.39 15.76
CA TYR A 103 5.69 -9.56 15.65
C TYR A 103 4.86 -8.44 16.27
N THR A 104 5.25 -7.95 17.45
CA THR A 104 4.54 -6.84 18.09
C THR A 104 4.61 -5.57 17.25
N ALA A 105 5.79 -5.26 16.71
CA ALA A 105 5.98 -4.09 15.86
C ALA A 105 5.24 -4.26 14.51
N MET A 106 5.24 -5.46 13.92
CA MET A 106 4.48 -5.76 12.70
C MET A 106 2.98 -5.47 12.89
N LEU A 107 2.38 -6.01 13.96
CA LEU A 107 0.96 -5.79 14.27
C LEU A 107 0.64 -4.30 14.45
N ILE A 108 1.48 -3.59 15.20
CA ILE A 108 1.29 -2.17 15.46
C ILE A 108 1.44 -1.33 14.19
N CYS A 109 2.45 -1.63 13.38
CA CYS A 109 2.67 -0.96 12.09
C CYS A 109 1.50 -1.23 11.14
N HIS A 110 1.02 -2.47 11.03
CA HIS A 110 -0.15 -2.82 10.22
C HIS A 110 -1.40 -2.00 10.61
N VAL A 111 -1.73 -1.95 11.90
CA VAL A 111 -2.86 -1.14 12.39
C VAL A 111 -2.66 0.33 12.07
N ARG A 112 -1.48 0.88 12.35
CA ARG A 112 -1.19 2.30 12.15
C ARG A 112 -1.18 2.68 10.66
N MET A 113 -0.70 1.80 9.77
CA MET A 113 -0.80 1.95 8.32
C MET A 113 -2.27 2.05 7.89
N GLY A 114 -3.14 1.25 8.51
CA GLY A 114 -4.59 1.34 8.33
C GLY A 114 -5.21 2.67 8.79
N ASP A 115 -4.63 3.35 9.77
CA ASP A 115 -5.12 4.65 10.25
C ASP A 115 -4.65 5.82 9.36
N VAL A 116 -3.48 5.72 8.74
CA VAL A 116 -2.87 6.79 7.92
C VAL A 116 -3.11 6.64 6.41
N TYR A 117 -3.78 5.58 5.98
CA TYR A 117 -3.92 5.26 4.55
C TYR A 117 -4.55 6.39 3.72
N ALA A 118 -5.43 7.21 4.31
CA ALA A 118 -6.05 8.32 3.59
C ALA A 118 -5.04 9.43 3.28
N ASP A 119 -4.07 9.66 4.18
CA ASP A 119 -3.03 10.68 4.04
C ASP A 119 -1.82 10.15 3.24
N HIS A 120 -1.54 8.84 3.34
CA HIS A 120 -0.40 8.16 2.72
C HIS A 120 -0.79 6.88 1.95
N PRO A 121 -1.71 6.98 0.97
CA PRO A 121 -2.31 5.81 0.31
C PRO A 121 -1.31 4.95 -0.43
N PHE A 122 -0.25 5.55 -0.98
CA PHE A 122 0.71 4.85 -1.84
C PHE A 122 1.71 4.04 -1.05
N GLU A 123 2.28 4.64 -0.02
CA GLU A 123 3.20 3.99 0.88
C GLU A 123 2.52 2.85 1.63
N VAL A 124 1.27 3.05 2.07
CA VAL A 124 0.46 1.99 2.70
C VAL A 124 0.16 0.86 1.72
N MET A 125 -0.23 1.17 0.47
CA MET A 125 -0.44 0.14 -0.55
C MET A 125 0.85 -0.64 -0.83
N MET A 126 2.01 0.03 -0.91
CA MET A 126 3.29 -0.64 -1.16
C MET A 126 3.64 -1.61 -0.04
N TYR A 127 3.54 -1.13 1.21
CA TYR A 127 3.72 -1.96 2.39
C TYR A 127 2.77 -3.18 2.33
N ALA A 128 1.50 -2.95 2.01
CA ALA A 128 0.50 -3.99 1.91
C ALA A 128 0.80 -5.02 0.80
N MET A 129 1.19 -4.56 -0.39
CA MET A 129 1.57 -5.43 -1.51
C MET A 129 2.85 -6.23 -1.23
N THR A 130 3.84 -5.60 -0.60
CA THR A 130 5.15 -6.21 -0.34
C THR A 130 5.04 -7.32 0.70
N HIS A 131 4.22 -7.11 1.73
CA HIS A 131 4.13 -8.01 2.89
C HIS A 131 2.83 -8.82 2.94
N GLY A 132 1.93 -8.66 1.95
CA GLY A 132 0.75 -9.51 1.78
C GLY A 132 -0.47 -9.12 2.62
N TYR A 133 -0.62 -7.84 2.99
CA TYR A 133 -1.78 -7.36 3.76
C TYR A 133 -2.96 -7.00 2.86
N ALA A 134 -3.76 -8.01 2.49
CA ALA A 134 -4.93 -7.83 1.62
C ALA A 134 -5.93 -6.77 2.14
N ASP A 135 -6.15 -6.69 3.45
CA ASP A 135 -7.07 -5.72 4.04
C ASP A 135 -6.63 -4.26 3.85
N LEU A 136 -5.32 -4.00 3.81
CA LEU A 136 -4.76 -2.69 3.52
C LEU A 136 -4.71 -2.42 2.01
N MET A 137 -4.50 -3.44 1.19
CA MET A 137 -4.62 -3.33 -0.28
C MET A 137 -6.04 -2.91 -0.67
N ASP A 138 -7.06 -3.58 -0.14
CA ASP A 138 -8.47 -3.27 -0.42
C ASP A 138 -8.85 -1.83 -0.02
N LYS A 139 -8.29 -1.33 1.09
CA LYS A 139 -8.51 0.05 1.54
C LYS A 139 -7.86 1.08 0.63
N SER A 140 -6.69 0.76 0.07
CA SER A 140 -5.87 1.67 -0.72
C SER A 140 -6.14 1.59 -2.23
N GLU A 141 -6.78 0.52 -2.70
CA GLU A 141 -7.11 0.24 -4.11
C GLU A 141 -7.78 1.43 -4.80
N ARG A 142 -8.88 1.95 -4.25
CA ARG A 142 -9.64 3.04 -4.89
C ARG A 142 -8.78 4.28 -5.09
N VAL A 143 -7.96 4.62 -4.10
CA VAL A 143 -7.10 5.80 -4.14
C VAL A 143 -5.95 5.58 -5.12
N ALA A 144 -5.38 4.37 -5.15
CA ALA A 144 -4.31 4.01 -6.08
C ALA A 144 -4.75 4.03 -7.55
N LEU A 145 -5.99 3.60 -7.84
CA LEU A 145 -6.54 3.59 -9.19
C LEU A 145 -7.06 4.97 -9.64
N GLU A 146 -7.24 5.91 -8.71
CA GLU A 146 -7.57 7.30 -9.04
C GLU A 146 -6.37 8.07 -9.60
N VAL A 147 -5.15 7.61 -9.36
CA VAL A 147 -3.96 8.43 -9.58
C VAL A 147 -3.51 8.35 -11.03
N SER A 148 -3.24 9.50 -11.63
CA SER A 148 -2.76 9.55 -13.00
C SER A 148 -1.33 9.01 -13.09
N GLN A 149 -0.98 8.40 -14.22
CA GLN A 149 0.38 7.89 -14.46
C GLN A 149 1.45 8.98 -14.31
N THR A 150 1.15 10.22 -14.72
CA THR A 150 2.05 11.37 -14.56
C THR A 150 2.29 11.70 -13.09
N LEU A 151 1.23 11.81 -12.29
CA LEU A 151 1.35 12.10 -10.86
C LEU A 151 2.07 10.97 -10.12
N ALA A 152 1.79 9.72 -10.48
CA ALA A 152 2.48 8.55 -9.95
C ALA A 152 3.98 8.59 -10.27
N PHE A 153 4.37 8.91 -11.51
CA PHE A 153 5.78 9.00 -11.90
C PHE A 153 6.54 10.10 -11.14
N GLU A 154 5.89 11.24 -10.89
CA GLU A 154 6.48 12.36 -10.15
C GLU A 154 6.58 12.08 -8.63
N SER A 155 5.64 11.32 -8.09
CA SER A 155 5.50 11.12 -6.64
C SER A 155 6.22 9.86 -6.14
N PHE A 156 6.35 8.83 -6.98
CA PHE A 156 6.79 7.51 -6.52
C PHE A 156 8.28 7.30 -6.72
N PRO A 157 8.95 6.66 -5.74
CA PRO A 157 10.25 6.04 -5.99
C PRO A 157 10.17 5.05 -7.17
N PRO A 158 11.25 4.85 -7.95
CA PRO A 158 11.22 4.00 -9.14
C PRO A 158 10.66 2.59 -8.90
N GLN A 159 11.04 1.95 -7.80
CA GLN A 159 10.54 0.62 -7.43
C GLN A 159 9.02 0.61 -7.17
N VAL A 160 8.51 1.68 -6.57
CA VAL A 160 7.08 1.85 -6.26
C VAL A 160 6.31 2.08 -7.56
N TYR A 161 6.82 2.92 -8.44
CA TYR A 161 6.23 3.17 -9.76
C TYR A 161 6.13 1.90 -10.60
N ILE A 162 7.17 1.04 -10.58
CA ILE A 162 7.15 -0.23 -11.32
C ILE A 162 6.06 -1.17 -10.81
N ALA A 163 5.97 -1.38 -9.50
CA ALA A 163 4.98 -2.28 -8.92
C ALA A 163 3.55 -1.74 -9.10
N TRP A 164 3.34 -0.45 -8.86
CA TRP A 164 2.05 0.21 -9.11
C TRP A 164 1.64 0.14 -10.58
N THR A 165 2.56 0.38 -11.53
CA THR A 165 2.24 0.31 -12.96
C THR A 165 1.79 -1.08 -13.38
N ARG A 166 2.37 -2.14 -12.80
CA ARG A 166 1.93 -3.52 -13.05
C ARG A 166 0.52 -3.77 -12.54
N TYR A 167 0.23 -3.34 -11.32
CA TYR A 167 -1.12 -3.43 -10.75
C TYR A 167 -2.11 -2.60 -11.58
N TYR A 168 -1.81 -1.33 -11.86
CA TYR A 168 -2.63 -0.44 -12.68
C TYR A 168 -2.88 -1.00 -14.09
N ALA A 169 -1.91 -1.69 -14.69
CA ALA A 169 -2.07 -2.32 -16.00
C ALA A 169 -3.14 -3.43 -15.98
N GLN A 170 -3.23 -4.24 -14.93
CA GLN A 170 -4.28 -5.26 -14.79
C GLN A 170 -5.68 -4.63 -14.81
N TRP A 171 -5.84 -3.48 -14.14
CA TRP A 171 -7.11 -2.75 -14.16
C TRP A 171 -7.40 -2.08 -15.50
N MET A 172 -6.37 -1.61 -16.21
CA MET A 172 -6.51 -1.12 -17.58
C MET A 172 -6.96 -2.23 -18.55
N ASP A 173 -6.46 -3.46 -18.37
CA ASP A 173 -6.90 -4.61 -19.15
C ASP A 173 -8.38 -4.91 -18.89
N LEU A 174 -8.86 -4.78 -17.65
CA LEU A 174 -10.29 -4.88 -17.31
C LEU A 174 -11.14 -3.80 -17.98
N VAL A 175 -10.69 -2.54 -18.01
CA VAL A 175 -11.38 -1.47 -18.75
C VAL A 175 -11.45 -1.80 -20.23
N ALA A 176 -10.34 -2.26 -20.83
CA ALA A 176 -10.31 -2.66 -22.23
C ALA A 176 -11.22 -3.87 -22.50
N HIS A 177 -11.34 -4.80 -21.55
CA HIS A 177 -12.25 -5.92 -21.64
C HIS A 177 -13.71 -5.46 -21.61
N LEU A 178 -14.08 -4.57 -20.68
CA LEU A 178 -15.41 -3.96 -20.63
C LEU A 178 -15.77 -3.24 -21.94
N LEU A 179 -14.86 -2.43 -22.48
CA LEU A 179 -15.11 -1.71 -23.73
C LEU A 179 -15.34 -2.68 -24.91
N LYS A 180 -14.59 -3.78 -24.98
CA LYS A 180 -14.82 -4.85 -25.97
C LYS A 180 -16.15 -5.55 -25.74
N HIS A 181 -16.51 -5.83 -24.49
CA HIS A 181 -17.77 -6.45 -24.11
C HIS A 181 -18.98 -5.60 -24.51
N ILE A 182 -18.89 -4.29 -24.27
CA ILE A 182 -19.87 -3.29 -24.71
C ILE A 182 -19.99 -3.32 -26.24
N GLY A 183 -18.88 -3.34 -26.97
CA GLY A 183 -18.88 -3.41 -28.43
C GLY A 183 -19.46 -4.69 -29.03
N ARG A 184 -19.52 -5.78 -28.24
CA ARG A 184 -20.14 -7.07 -28.62
C ARG A 184 -21.62 -7.18 -28.23
N GLY A 185 -22.17 -6.17 -27.55
CA GLY A 185 -23.55 -6.19 -27.08
C GLY A 185 -24.56 -6.41 -28.22
N ASN A 186 -25.73 -6.95 -27.86
CA ASN A 186 -26.80 -7.23 -28.82
C ASN A 186 -27.19 -6.00 -29.64
N GLU A 187 -27.40 -6.18 -30.95
CA GLU A 187 -27.91 -5.13 -31.84
C GLU A 187 -29.28 -4.63 -31.34
N HIS A 188 -29.38 -3.33 -31.08
CA HIS A 188 -30.62 -2.65 -30.76
C HIS A 188 -30.53 -1.16 -31.11
N THR A 189 -31.67 -0.48 -31.12
CA THR A 189 -31.76 0.95 -31.46
C THR A 189 -31.91 1.81 -30.21
N HIS A 190 -31.33 3.01 -30.24
CA HIS A 190 -31.44 4.00 -29.18
C HIS A 190 -32.28 5.19 -29.63
N GLN A 191 -33.12 5.68 -28.73
CA GLN A 191 -33.66 7.04 -28.83
C GLN A 191 -32.56 8.05 -28.48
N HIS A 192 -32.74 9.31 -28.86
CA HIS A 192 -31.70 10.34 -28.71
C HIS A 192 -31.18 10.48 -27.26
N GLY A 193 -32.08 10.45 -26.27
CA GLY A 193 -31.71 10.46 -24.84
C GLY A 193 -30.83 9.27 -24.44
N ALA A 194 -31.20 8.05 -24.86
CA ALA A 194 -30.43 6.82 -24.63
C ALA A 194 -29.06 6.83 -25.29
N GLN A 195 -28.96 7.38 -26.50
CA GLN A 195 -27.67 7.55 -27.17
C GLN A 195 -26.78 8.54 -26.40
N LYS A 196 -27.33 9.65 -25.92
CA LYS A 196 -26.57 10.65 -25.14
C LYS A 196 -26.13 10.11 -23.77
N TRP A 197 -27.02 9.39 -23.09
CA TRP A 197 -26.70 8.68 -21.86
C TRP A 197 -25.53 7.71 -22.07
N PHE A 198 -25.59 6.88 -23.11
CA PHE A 198 -24.55 5.89 -23.37
C PHE A 198 -23.20 6.52 -23.72
N ILE A 199 -23.19 7.61 -24.50
CA ILE A 199 -21.96 8.37 -24.80
C ILE A 199 -21.37 8.99 -23.52
N SER A 200 -22.20 9.58 -22.65
CA SER A 200 -21.72 10.11 -21.35
C SER A 200 -21.14 8.99 -20.48
N PHE A 201 -21.81 7.84 -20.40
CA PHE A 201 -21.31 6.67 -19.67
C PHE A 201 -19.93 6.24 -20.17
N VAL A 202 -19.76 6.01 -21.47
CA VAL A 202 -18.47 5.58 -22.05
C VAL A 202 -17.39 6.65 -21.84
N GLY A 203 -17.75 7.94 -21.93
CA GLY A 203 -16.83 9.05 -21.69
C GLY A 203 -16.28 9.14 -20.26
N GLN A 204 -16.95 8.51 -19.30
CA GLN A 204 -16.54 8.46 -17.88
C GLN A 204 -15.72 7.20 -17.54
N LEU A 205 -15.47 6.30 -18.50
CA LEU A 205 -14.54 5.17 -18.36
C LEU A 205 -13.09 5.62 -18.66
N ASP A 206 -12.67 6.75 -18.09
CA ASP A 206 -11.38 7.41 -18.37
C ASP A 206 -10.22 6.86 -17.52
N ARG A 207 -10.52 6.25 -16.37
CA ARG A 207 -9.54 5.67 -15.45
C ARG A 207 -9.93 4.25 -15.03
N PRO A 208 -8.99 3.43 -14.56
CA PRO A 208 -9.32 2.09 -14.11
C PRO A 208 -10.28 2.08 -12.91
N VAL A 209 -10.21 3.09 -12.02
CA VAL A 209 -11.16 3.21 -10.90
C VAL A 209 -12.63 3.32 -11.35
N SER A 210 -12.89 3.74 -12.59
CA SER A 210 -14.24 3.88 -13.13
C SER A 210 -15.03 2.58 -13.07
N ILE A 211 -14.38 1.41 -13.18
CA ILE A 211 -15.07 0.11 -13.09
C ILE A 211 -15.54 -0.22 -11.66
N LEU A 212 -14.92 0.39 -10.63
CA LEU A 212 -15.37 0.30 -9.24
C LEU A 212 -16.48 1.32 -8.90
N LYS A 213 -16.83 2.18 -9.86
CA LYS A 213 -17.79 3.28 -9.71
C LYS A 213 -18.92 3.24 -10.74
N LEU A 214 -19.16 2.09 -11.40
CA LEU A 214 -20.15 1.97 -12.47
C LEU A 214 -21.54 2.48 -12.08
N ASP A 215 -22.00 2.23 -10.86
CA ASP A 215 -23.31 2.70 -10.40
C ASP A 215 -23.38 4.24 -10.31
N GLN A 216 -22.32 4.88 -9.80
CA GLN A 216 -22.20 6.34 -9.77
C GLN A 216 -22.14 6.92 -11.19
N ILE A 217 -21.41 6.25 -12.09
CA ILE A 217 -21.30 6.68 -13.50
C ILE A 217 -22.66 6.54 -14.20
N PHE A 218 -23.43 5.49 -13.93
CA PHE A 218 -24.78 5.35 -14.48
C PHE A 218 -25.69 6.51 -14.04
N GLU A 219 -25.65 6.87 -12.76
CA GLU A 219 -26.43 7.99 -12.22
C GLU A 219 -25.98 9.33 -12.83
N GLN A 220 -24.68 9.56 -12.92
CA GLN A 220 -24.13 10.77 -13.52
C GLN A 220 -24.50 10.88 -15.00
N ALA A 221 -24.41 9.78 -15.75
CA ALA A 221 -24.82 9.74 -17.16
C ALA A 221 -26.32 10.02 -17.33
N ILE A 222 -27.18 9.61 -16.38
CA ILE A 222 -28.61 9.96 -16.38
C ILE A 222 -28.79 11.47 -16.19
N ILE A 223 -28.05 12.06 -15.25
CA ILE A 223 -28.09 13.51 -15.00
C ILE A 223 -27.67 14.28 -16.24
N ASP A 224 -26.54 13.92 -16.85
CA ASP A 224 -25.98 14.59 -18.04
C ASP A 224 -26.91 14.54 -19.25
N SER A 225 -27.69 13.45 -19.37
CA SER A 225 -28.57 13.20 -20.51
C SER A 225 -30.01 13.67 -20.31
N ARG A 226 -30.38 14.10 -19.10
CA ARG A 226 -31.77 14.48 -18.74
C ARG A 226 -32.32 15.63 -19.59
N SER A 227 -31.46 16.55 -20.05
CA SER A 227 -31.87 17.65 -20.96
C SER A 227 -32.34 17.14 -22.33
N PHE A 228 -31.88 15.96 -22.75
CA PHE A 228 -32.24 15.32 -24.02
C PHE A 228 -33.43 14.36 -23.91
N SER A 229 -33.89 14.07 -22.68
CA SER A 229 -35.10 13.28 -22.39
C SER A 229 -35.76 13.79 -21.11
N PRO A 230 -36.53 14.90 -21.16
CA PRO A 230 -37.07 15.53 -19.96
C PRO A 230 -38.15 14.73 -19.24
N TYR A 231 -38.84 13.84 -19.98
CA TYR A 231 -40.06 13.18 -19.55
C TYR A 231 -39.92 11.66 -19.35
N GLN A 232 -38.77 11.09 -19.72
CA GLN A 232 -38.51 9.66 -19.66
C GLN A 232 -37.08 9.43 -19.18
N ASP A 233 -36.84 8.31 -18.49
CA ASP A 233 -35.50 7.89 -18.11
C ASP A 233 -34.63 7.77 -19.37
N PRO A 234 -33.55 8.58 -19.49
CA PRO A 234 -32.68 8.52 -20.65
C PRO A 234 -31.81 7.26 -20.67
N SER A 235 -31.79 6.43 -19.63
CA SER A 235 -30.94 5.23 -19.61
C SER A 235 -31.47 4.10 -20.51
N CYS A 236 -30.54 3.35 -21.11
CA CYS A 236 -30.89 2.13 -21.85
C CYS A 236 -30.79 0.91 -20.92
N SER A 237 -31.93 0.28 -20.62
CA SER A 237 -31.99 -0.90 -19.75
C SER A 237 -31.20 -2.09 -20.32
N THR A 238 -31.21 -2.30 -21.63
CA THR A 238 -30.43 -3.34 -22.31
C THR A 238 -28.93 -3.14 -22.13
N CYS A 239 -28.41 -1.94 -22.44
CA CYS A 239 -26.99 -1.61 -22.25
C CYS A 239 -26.58 -1.71 -20.78
N LYS A 240 -27.38 -1.13 -19.87
CA LYS A 240 -27.11 -1.18 -18.42
C LYS A 240 -27.06 -2.62 -17.92
N GLY A 241 -28.02 -3.46 -18.31
CA GLY A 241 -28.06 -4.87 -17.95
C GLY A 241 -26.85 -5.64 -18.49
N TRP A 242 -26.41 -5.34 -19.71
CA TRP A 242 -25.23 -5.98 -20.32
C TRP A 242 -23.92 -5.66 -19.58
N ILE A 243 -23.75 -4.40 -19.17
CA ILE A 243 -22.60 -3.93 -18.40
C ILE A 243 -22.62 -4.52 -16.97
N VAL A 244 -23.79 -4.55 -16.33
CA VAL A 244 -23.97 -5.17 -15.02
C VAL A 244 -23.66 -6.67 -15.07
N ASN A 245 -24.10 -7.37 -16.12
CA ASN A 245 -23.79 -8.78 -16.31
C ASN A 245 -22.27 -9.03 -16.41
N TRP A 246 -21.55 -8.18 -17.13
CA TRP A 246 -20.08 -8.25 -17.19
C TRP A 246 -19.43 -8.04 -15.82
N ARG A 247 -19.86 -7.01 -15.10
CA ARG A 247 -19.35 -6.72 -13.75
C ARG A 247 -19.56 -7.90 -12.80
N ASP A 248 -20.75 -8.49 -12.84
CA ASP A 248 -21.15 -9.48 -11.85
C ASP A 248 -20.62 -10.89 -12.19
N ASN A 249 -20.36 -11.20 -13.47
CA ASN A 249 -19.97 -12.55 -13.91
C ASN A 249 -18.58 -12.67 -14.55
N GLU A 250 -18.08 -11.64 -15.24
CA GLU A 250 -16.82 -11.72 -16.02
C GLU A 250 -15.66 -11.07 -15.27
N MET A 251 -15.87 -9.86 -14.72
CA MET A 251 -14.84 -9.16 -13.92
C MET A 251 -14.43 -9.97 -12.69
N ARG A 252 -15.36 -10.66 -12.02
CA ARG A 252 -15.08 -11.50 -10.84
C ARG A 252 -14.20 -12.72 -11.14
N ASN A 253 -14.11 -13.16 -12.39
CA ASN A 253 -13.27 -14.30 -12.77
C ASN A 253 -11.85 -13.87 -13.18
N GLU A 254 -11.61 -12.56 -13.33
CA GLU A 254 -10.33 -11.98 -13.78
C GLU A 254 -9.54 -11.31 -12.65
N ILE A 255 -10.17 -11.06 -11.50
CA ILE A 255 -9.57 -10.56 -10.25
C ILE A 255 -9.32 -11.74 -9.31
#